data_AF-A0A2K2VR69-F1
#
_entry.id   AF-A0A2K2VR69-F1
#
_cell.length_a   1.000
_cell.length_b   1.000
_cell.length_c   1.000
_cell.angle_alpha   90.00
_cell.angle_beta   90.00
_cell.angle_gamma   90.00
#
_symmetry.space_group_name_H-M   'P 1'
#
loop_
_entity.id
_entity.type
_entity.pdbx_description
1 polymer ?
#
loop_
_entity_poly.entity_id
_entity_poly.type
_entity_poly.pdbx_seq_one_letter_code
_entity_poly.pdbx_strand_id
1 'polypeptide(L)'
;MRPSLTPAALAAALAVQRPNSRTAESEADRIGIELAAKAGYDPRAAITLWQKMAQVGGKGPPEFFSTHPSPENREKKLAEYVPEMMPYYEQKGDRPIYRL
;
A
#
# COMPACT_ATOMS: atom_id res chain seq x y z
N MET A 1 -15.61 23.28 -22.51
CA MET A 1 -14.90 22.28 -23.34
C MET A 1 -14.71 21.04 -22.47
N ARG A 2 -15.40 19.93 -22.76
CA ARG A 2 -15.21 18.67 -22.01
C ARG A 2 -13.98 17.97 -22.60
N PRO A 3 -12.90 17.70 -21.84
CA PRO A 3 -11.75 17.01 -22.39
C PRO A 3 -12.18 15.60 -22.81
N SER A 4 -12.12 15.33 -24.11
CA SER A 4 -12.28 13.99 -24.67
C SER A 4 -11.07 13.16 -24.24
N LEU A 5 -11.29 12.19 -23.35
CA LEU A 5 -10.27 11.22 -22.97
C LEU A 5 -9.82 10.47 -24.22
N THR A 6 -8.53 10.52 -24.54
CA THR A 6 -7.96 9.80 -25.67
C THR A 6 -7.98 8.29 -25.40
N PRO A 7 -8.08 7.44 -26.44
CA PRO A 7 -8.06 5.98 -26.28
C PRO A 7 -6.86 5.47 -25.47
N ALA A 8 -5.70 6.11 -25.58
CA ALA A 8 -4.51 5.79 -24.81
C ALA A 8 -4.67 6.09 -23.30
N ALA A 9 -5.28 7.23 -22.95
CA ALA A 9 -5.57 7.57 -21.55
C ALA A 9 -6.59 6.59 -20.93
N LEU A 10 -7.58 6.16 -21.70
CA LEU A 10 -8.54 5.15 -21.26
C LEU A 10 -7.88 3.78 -21.07
N ALA A 11 -7.00 3.37 -21.98
CA ALA A 11 -6.27 2.11 -21.87
C ALA A 11 -5.33 2.10 -20.65
N ALA A 12 -4.63 3.21 -20.36
CA ALA A 12 -3.79 3.36 -19.18
C ALA A 12 -4.63 3.32 -17.88
N ALA A 13 -5.74 4.05 -17.82
CA ALA A 13 -6.64 4.03 -16.67
C ALA A 13 -7.22 2.62 -16.41
N LEU A 14 -7.60 1.91 -17.48
CA LEU A 14 -8.07 0.54 -17.40
C LEU A 14 -6.97 -0.43 -17.00
N ALA A 15 -5.73 -0.25 -17.47
CA ALA A 15 -4.58 -1.07 -17.10
C ALA A 15 -4.25 -0.96 -15.61
N VAL A 16 -4.29 0.26 -15.05
CA VAL A 16 -4.16 0.51 -13.61
C VAL A 16 -5.33 -0.09 -12.83
N GLN A 17 -6.54 -0.12 -13.38
CA GLN A 17 -7.72 -0.70 -12.74
C GLN A 17 -7.90 -2.22 -12.92
N ARG A 18 -7.01 -2.93 -13.62
CA ARG A 18 -7.18 -4.38 -13.88
C ARG A 18 -7.11 -5.22 -12.59
N PRO A 19 -7.80 -6.37 -12.53
CA PRO A 19 -7.75 -7.27 -11.37
C PRO A 19 -6.32 -7.70 -10.98
N ASN A 20 -5.40 -7.81 -11.95
CA ASN A 20 -3.99 -8.12 -11.67
C ASN A 20 -3.29 -7.02 -10.86
N SER A 21 -3.69 -5.73 -10.98
CA SER A 21 -3.12 -4.67 -10.16
C SER A 21 -3.62 -4.78 -8.71
N ARG A 22 -4.91 -5.03 -8.49
CA ARG A 22 -5.48 -5.16 -7.12
C ARG A 22 -4.96 -6.36 -6.35
N THR A 23 -4.71 -7.47 -7.03
CA THR A 23 -4.05 -8.65 -6.44
C THR A 23 -2.60 -8.32 -6.08
N ALA A 24 -1.85 -7.68 -6.99
CA ALA A 24 -0.48 -7.25 -6.73
C ALA A 24 -0.40 -6.26 -5.55
N GLU A 25 -1.34 -5.32 -5.44
CA GLU A 25 -1.43 -4.39 -4.31
C GLU A 25 -1.69 -5.12 -2.99
N SER A 26 -2.57 -6.14 -2.99
CA SER A 26 -2.85 -6.93 -1.78
C SER A 26 -1.64 -7.76 -1.35
N GLU A 27 -0.90 -8.33 -2.31
CA GLU A 27 0.34 -9.06 -2.06
C GLU A 27 1.44 -8.12 -1.56
N ALA A 28 1.57 -6.94 -2.17
CA ALA A 28 2.50 -5.91 -1.75
C ALA A 28 2.21 -5.42 -0.32
N ASP A 29 0.94 -5.21 0.04
CA ASP A 29 0.54 -4.85 1.40
C ASP A 29 0.96 -5.94 2.41
N ARG A 30 0.72 -7.22 2.08
CA ARG A 30 1.05 -8.39 2.92
C ARG A 30 2.55 -8.59 3.10
N ILE A 31 3.33 -8.50 2.04
CA ILE A 31 4.79 -8.66 2.08
C ILE A 31 5.42 -7.42 2.74
N GLY A 32 4.94 -6.22 2.41
CA GLY A 32 5.45 -4.97 2.94
C GLY A 32 5.32 -4.86 4.45
N ILE A 33 4.14 -5.18 5.02
CA ILE A 33 3.94 -5.17 6.48
C ILE A 33 4.83 -6.20 7.19
N GLU A 34 5.03 -7.38 6.60
CA GLU A 34 5.91 -8.41 7.14
C GLU A 34 7.39 -7.97 7.16
N LEU A 35 7.88 -7.43 6.04
CA LEU A 35 9.23 -6.91 5.93
C LEU A 35 9.47 -5.75 6.90
N ALA A 36 8.50 -4.84 7.02
CA ALA A 36 8.56 -3.74 7.97
C ALA A 36 8.62 -4.24 9.42
N ALA A 37 7.79 -5.24 9.78
CA ALA A 37 7.80 -5.86 11.10
C ALA A 37 9.15 -6.51 11.43
N LYS A 38 9.71 -7.29 10.49
CA LYS A 38 11.05 -7.91 10.63
C LYS A 38 12.18 -6.87 10.72
N ALA A 39 12.03 -5.72 10.07
CA ALA A 39 12.93 -4.59 10.21
C ALA A 39 12.71 -3.80 11.52
N GLY A 40 11.69 -4.15 12.31
CA GLY A 40 11.42 -3.57 13.61
C GLY A 40 10.50 -2.36 13.63
N TYR A 41 9.75 -2.14 12.56
CA TYR A 41 8.66 -1.17 12.53
C TYR A 41 7.38 -1.80 13.06
N ASP A 42 6.62 -1.00 13.81
CA ASP A 42 5.32 -1.43 14.34
C ASP A 42 4.34 -1.74 13.19
N PRO A 43 3.78 -2.96 13.09
CA PRO A 43 2.84 -3.33 12.02
C PRO A 43 1.61 -2.42 11.96
N ARG A 44 1.19 -1.85 13.11
CA ARG A 44 0.07 -0.91 13.18
C ARG A 44 0.35 0.39 12.43
N ALA A 45 1.63 0.74 12.23
CA ALA A 45 2.02 1.94 11.51
C ALA A 45 1.58 1.91 10.04
N ALA A 46 1.46 0.73 9.42
CA ALA A 46 0.99 0.60 8.04
C ALA A 46 -0.41 1.21 7.84
N ILE A 47 -1.34 0.98 8.77
CA ILE A 47 -2.69 1.56 8.74
C ILE A 47 -2.59 3.09 8.80
N THR A 48 -1.82 3.61 9.77
CA THR A 48 -1.68 5.06 9.97
C THR A 48 -0.98 5.76 8.80
N LEU A 49 -0.06 5.07 8.10
CA LEU A 49 0.60 5.56 6.91
C LEU A 49 -0.44 5.81 5.81
N TRP A 50 -1.27 4.82 5.49
CA TRP A 50 -2.31 4.94 4.47
C TRP A 50 -3.34 6.02 4.82
N GLN A 51 -3.75 6.11 6.08
CA GLN A 51 -4.65 7.18 6.56
C GLN A 51 -4.03 8.57 6.36
N LYS A 52 -2.75 8.74 6.70
CA LYS A 52 -2.04 10.02 6.49
C LYS A 52 -1.89 10.34 5.01
N MET A 53 -1.53 9.36 4.17
CA MET A 53 -1.40 9.56 2.73
C MET A 53 -2.74 9.94 2.10
N ALA A 54 -3.86 9.36 2.56
CA ALA A 54 -5.21 9.73 2.13
C ALA A 54 -5.55 11.21 2.41
N GLN A 55 -4.95 11.79 3.45
CA GLN A 55 -5.16 13.18 3.86
C GLN A 55 -4.25 14.19 3.15
N VAL A 56 -3.14 13.74 2.55
CA VAL A 56 -2.11 14.62 1.94
C VAL A 56 -2.46 15.06 0.50
N GLY A 57 -3.63 14.66 -0.02
CA GLY A 57 -4.14 15.12 -1.32
C GLY A 57 -4.77 16.51 -1.25
N GLY A 58 -4.22 17.48 -1.98
CA GLY A 58 -4.82 18.81 -2.15
C GLY A 58 -6.11 18.77 -2.98
N LYS A 59 -6.10 19.33 -4.20
CA LYS A 59 -7.28 19.31 -5.10
C LYS A 59 -7.51 17.98 -5.83
N GLY A 60 -6.74 16.94 -5.52
CA GLY A 60 -6.82 15.62 -6.16
C GLY A 60 -6.10 14.54 -5.35
N PRO A 61 -6.31 13.26 -5.69
CA PRO A 61 -5.61 12.16 -5.02
C PRO A 61 -4.08 12.30 -5.20
N PRO A 62 -3.26 11.98 -4.18
CA PRO A 62 -1.82 11.89 -4.33
C PRO A 62 -1.42 11.02 -5.53
N GLU A 63 -0.37 11.43 -6.26
CA GLU A 63 0.14 10.71 -7.45
C GLU A 63 0.41 9.23 -7.17
N PHE A 64 0.82 8.91 -5.94
CA PHE A 64 1.00 7.53 -5.49
C PHE A 64 -0.25 6.67 -5.67
N PHE A 65 -1.46 7.20 -5.41
CA PHE A 65 -2.71 6.44 -5.58
C PHE A 65 -3.14 6.31 -7.04
N SER A 66 -2.55 7.09 -7.95
CA SER A 66 -2.77 6.95 -9.40
C SER A 66 -2.10 5.69 -9.96
N THR A 67 -1.02 5.22 -9.34
CA THR A 67 -0.27 4.01 -9.77
C THR A 67 -0.49 2.82 -8.84
N HIS A 68 -0.78 3.08 -7.56
CA HIS A 68 -1.06 2.09 -6.53
C HIS A 68 -2.49 2.27 -5.98
N PRO A 69 -3.52 1.86 -6.76
CA PRO A 69 -4.90 2.03 -6.33
C PRO A 69 -5.18 1.19 -5.08
N SER A 70 -5.88 1.78 -4.10
CA SER A 70 -6.28 1.01 -2.92
C SER A 70 -7.28 -0.08 -3.30
N PRO A 71 -7.08 -1.35 -2.87
CA PRO A 71 -8.19 -2.30 -2.84
C PRO A 71 -9.31 -1.73 -1.95
N GLU A 72 -10.57 -2.07 -2.22
CA GLU A 72 -11.75 -1.47 -1.55
C GLU A 72 -11.68 -1.51 -0.02
N ASN A 73 -10.88 -2.40 0.57
CA ASN A 73 -10.79 -2.62 2.01
C ASN A 73 -9.35 -2.69 2.53
N ARG A 74 -8.42 -1.89 2.00
CA ARG A 74 -6.99 -1.93 2.40
C ARG A 74 -6.79 -1.81 3.92
N GLU A 75 -7.36 -0.80 4.56
CA GLU A 75 -7.19 -0.59 6.01
C GLU A 75 -7.66 -1.80 6.82
N LYS A 76 -8.78 -2.41 6.42
CA LYS A 76 -9.31 -3.63 7.04
C LYS A 76 -8.34 -4.80 6.87
N LYS A 77 -7.84 -5.04 5.65
CA LYS A 77 -6.86 -6.11 5.39
C LYS A 77 -5.57 -5.91 6.18
N LEU A 78 -5.06 -4.69 6.25
CA LEU A 78 -3.88 -4.37 7.04
C LEU A 78 -4.12 -4.67 8.53
N ALA A 79 -5.29 -4.31 9.06
CA ALA A 79 -5.67 -4.64 10.43
C ALA A 79 -5.75 -6.16 10.69
N GLU A 80 -6.18 -6.94 9.68
CA GLU A 80 -6.16 -8.41 9.74
C GLU A 80 -4.73 -8.98 9.77
N TYR A 81 -3.78 -8.35 9.07
CA TYR A 81 -2.38 -8.78 9.06
C TYR A 81 -1.60 -8.37 10.32
N VAL A 82 -2.01 -7.31 11.03
CA VAL A 82 -1.32 -6.86 12.26
C VAL A 82 -1.05 -8.02 13.24
N PRO A 83 -2.05 -8.81 13.71
CA PRO A 83 -1.78 -9.89 14.65
C PRO A 83 -0.84 -10.97 14.10
N GLU A 84 -0.83 -11.21 12.78
CA GLU A 84 0.11 -12.13 12.13
C GLU A 84 1.55 -11.59 12.12
N MET A 85 1.73 -10.26 12.09
CA MET A 85 3.04 -9.62 12.03
C MET A 85 3.61 -9.21 13.39
N MET A 86 2.77 -9.08 14.42
CA MET A 86 3.22 -8.74 15.78
C MET A 86 4.36 -9.64 16.29
N PRO A 87 4.35 -10.97 16.08
CA PRO A 87 5.47 -11.82 16.50
C PRO A 87 6.82 -11.40 15.89
N TYR A 88 6.87 -10.97 14.63
CA TYR A 88 8.09 -10.49 13.99
C TYR A 88 8.58 -9.17 14.60
N TYR A 89 7.66 -8.27 14.95
CA TYR A 89 7.97 -6.99 15.56
C TYR A 89 8.44 -7.12 17.02
N GLU A 90 7.78 -7.99 17.79
CA GLU A 90 8.06 -8.22 19.21
C GLU A 90 9.29 -9.10 19.44
N GLN A 91 9.68 -9.91 18.44
CA GLN A 91 10.88 -10.72 18.51
C GLN A 91 12.10 -9.83 18.75
N LYS A 92 12.72 -10.02 19.91
CA LYS A 92 13.98 -9.36 20.28
C LYS A 92 15.14 -10.11 19.62
N GLY A 93 16.00 -9.41 18.89
CA GLY A 93 17.18 -9.99 18.23
C GLY A 93 17.85 -9.03 17.26
N ASP A 94 18.98 -9.46 16.69
CA ASP A 94 19.70 -8.71 15.67
C ASP A 94 18.83 -8.58 14.41
N ARG A 95 18.56 -7.34 14.02
CA ARG A 95 17.81 -7.04 12.80
C ARG A 95 18.78 -6.97 11.62
N PRO A 96 18.39 -7.42 10.42
CA PRO A 96 19.26 -7.37 9.26
C PRO A 96 19.63 -5.91 8.95
N ILE A 97 20.92 -5.59 9.03
CA ILE A 97 21.47 -4.30 8.60
C ILE A 97 22.14 -4.52 7.25
N TYR A 98 21.51 -4.04 6.19
CA TYR A 98 22.11 -4.00 4.86
C TYR A 98 22.92 -2.72 4.72
N ARG A 99 24.22 -2.84 4.47
CA ARG A 99 25.08 -1.69 4.17
C ARG A 99 24.78 -1.28 2.72
N LEU A 100 24.25 -0.07 2.53
CA LEU A 100 23.97 0.53 1.22
C LEU A 100 25.26 0.93 0.50
#